data_AF-A0A965Z618-F1
#
_entry.id   AF-A0A965Z618-F1
#
_cell.length_a   1.000
_cell.length_b   1.000
_cell.length_c   1.000
_cell.angle_alpha   90.00
_cell.angle_beta   90.00
_cell.angle_gamma   90.00
#
_symmetry.space_group_name_H-M   'P 1'
#
loop_
_entity.id
_entity.type
_entity.pdbx_description
1 polymer ?
#
loop_
_entity_poly.entity_id
_entity_poly.type
_entity_poly.pdbx_seq_one_letter_code
_entity_poly.pdbx_strand_id
1 'polypeptide(L)' 'MSEEIIFEVREDEVDGGYAASALGVGIHTQGETLEDVRANVREAVACYYDEGQKPPAVIRLWNLGE' A
#
# COMPACT_ATOMS: atom_id res chain seq x y z
N MET A 1 4.53 -18.63 -9.87
CA MET A 1 4.93 -17.90 -8.64
C MET A 1 3.88 -16.82 -8.47
N SER A 2 3.04 -16.90 -7.44
CA SER A 2 2.08 -15.83 -7.15
C SER A 2 2.80 -14.80 -6.29
N GLU A 3 3.07 -13.62 -6.83
CA GLU A 3 3.70 -12.54 -6.08
C GLU A 3 2.66 -11.93 -5.13
N GLU A 4 3.04 -11.82 -3.86
CA GLU A 4 2.29 -11.11 -2.83
C GLU A 4 3.09 -9.90 -2.38
N ILE A 5 2.40 -8.79 -2.20
CA ILE A 5 2.98 -7.54 -1.71
C ILE A 5 2.35 -7.21 -0.36
N ILE A 6 3.20 -6.88 0.61
CA ILE A 6 2.77 -6.51 1.95
C ILE A 6 2.99 -5.02 2.09
N PHE A 7 1.94 -4.30 2.42
CA PHE A 7 2.00 -2.90 2.78
C PHE A 7 1.90 -2.77 4.28
N GLU A 8 2.87 -2.12 4.88
CA GLU A 8 2.85 -1.73 6.27
C GLU A 8 2.12 -0.40 6.40
N VAL A 9 1.00 -0.41 7.12
CA VAL A 9 0.15 0.75 7.39
C VAL A 9 0.44 1.24 8.81
N ARG A 10 0.79 2.51 8.92
CA ARG A 10 1.03 3.22 10.18
C ARG A 10 0.10 4.41 10.26
N GLU A 11 -0.29 4.77 11.49
CA GLU A 11 -0.99 6.02 11.73
C GLU A 11 -0.01 7.18 11.69
N ASP A 12 -0.37 8.24 10.98
CA ASP A 12 0.39 9.47 10.98
C ASP A 12 -0.08 10.32 12.16
N GLU A 13 0.68 10.27 13.26
CA GLU A 13 0.36 10.98 14.50
C GLU A 13 0.48 12.51 14.38
N VAL A 14 1.12 13.01 13.32
CA VAL A 14 1.43 14.44 13.15
C VAL A 14 0.38 15.13 12.28
N ASP A 15 0.09 14.57 11.11
CA ASP A 15 -0.88 15.16 10.16
C ASP A 15 -2.31 14.64 10.39
N GLY A 16 -2.43 13.51 11.09
CA GLY A 16 -3.67 12.75 11.20
C GLY A 16 -3.92 11.93 9.93
N GLY A 17 -4.18 10.63 10.09
CA GLY A 17 -4.47 9.72 8.98
C GLY A 17 -3.57 8.49 8.99
N TYR A 18 -3.36 7.91 7.81
CA TYR A 18 -2.68 6.64 7.63
C TYR A 18 -1.65 6.73 6.50
N ALA A 19 -0.47 6.20 6.74
CA ALA A 19 0.60 6.02 5.76
C ALA A 19 0.82 4.53 5.50
N ALA A 20 0.87 4.12 4.23
CA ALA A 20 1.15 2.75 3.82
C ALA A 20 2.40 2.65 2.95
N SER A 21 3.28 1.70 3.30
CA SER A 21 4.55 1.48 2.62
C SER A 21 4.69 0.02 2.22
N ALA A 22 4.96 -0.26 0.94
CA ALA A 22 5.23 -1.62 0.49
C ALA A 22 6.57 -2.13 1.02
N LEU A 23 6.58 -3.38 1.49
CA LEU A 23 7.77 -4.10 1.88
C LEU A 23 8.35 -4.81 0.66
N GLY A 24 9.62 -4.52 0.35
CA GLY A 24 10.31 -5.09 -0.81
C GLY A 24 10.08 -4.35 -2.13
N VAL A 25 9.25 -3.30 -2.13
CA VAL A 25 8.93 -2.51 -3.33
C VAL A 25 8.83 -1.04 -2.92
N GLY A 26 9.38 -0.12 -3.72
CA GLY A 26 9.43 1.31 -3.40
C GLY A 26 8.11 2.05 -3.59
N ILE A 27 6.98 1.44 -3.22
CA ILE A 27 5.64 2.00 -3.37
C ILE A 27 5.19 2.55 -2.02
N HIS A 28 4.84 3.83 -1.99
CA HIS A 28 4.38 4.53 -0.79
C HIS A 28 3.10 5.28 -1.11
N THR A 29 2.15 5.24 -0.19
CA THR A 29 0.84 5.90 -0.30
C THR A 29 0.41 6.41 1.06
N GLN A 30 -0.39 7.47 1.08
CA GLN A 30 -0.93 8.04 2.31
C GLN A 30 -2.41 8.35 2.08
N GLY A 31 -3.17 8.49 3.15
CA GLY A 31 -4.59 8.83 3.08
C GLY A 31 -5.16 9.19 4.44
N GLU A 32 -6.24 9.96 4.46
CA GLU A 32 -6.88 10.42 5.70
C GLU A 32 -7.58 9.28 6.45
N THR A 33 -7.95 8.21 5.74
CA THR A 33 -8.60 7.02 6.30
C THR A 33 -8.01 5.73 5.74
N LEU A 34 -8.23 4.61 6.42
CA LEU A 34 -7.85 3.28 5.91
C LEU A 34 -8.48 2.95 4.55
N GLU A 35 -9.68 3.46 4.27
CA GLU A 35 -10.34 3.28 2.97
C GLU A 35 -9.61 4.05 1.86
N ASP A 36 -9.19 5.28 2.15
CA ASP A 36 -8.43 6.13 1.23
C ASP A 36 -7.07 5.49 0.91
N VAL A 37 -6.34 5.06 1.94
CA VAL A 37 -5.08 4.30 1.78
C VAL A 37 -5.29 3.06 0.93
N ARG A 38 -6.37 2.31 1.14
CA ARG A 38 -6.66 1.10 0.36
C ARG A 38 -6.91 1.40 -1.12
N ALA A 39 -7.57 2.51 -1.43
CA ALA A 39 -7.75 2.97 -2.81
C ALA A 39 -6.41 3.37 -3.43
N ASN A 40 -5.65 4.22 -2.73
CA ASN A 40 -4.36 4.75 -3.18
C ASN A 40 -3.34 3.63 -3.40
N VAL A 41 -3.28 2.62 -2.51
CA VAL A 41 -2.42 1.44 -2.67
C VAL A 41 -2.72 0.70 -3.97
N ARG A 42 -4.00 0.50 -4.30
CA ARG A 42 -4.38 -0.21 -5.53
C ARG A 42 -3.96 0.56 -6.77
N GLU A 43 -4.18 1.88 -6.78
CA GLU A 43 -3.77 2.73 -7.89
C GLU A 43 -2.24 2.80 -8.04
N ALA A 44 -1.52 2.94 -6.92
CA ALA A 44 -0.07 2.97 -6.92
C ALA A 44 0.54 1.64 -7.41
N VAL A 45 -0.01 0.50 -6.98
CA VAL A 45 0.38 -0.82 -7.49
C VAL A 45 0.03 -0.92 -8.98
N ALA A 46 -1.17 -0.55 -9.40
CA ALA A 46 -1.55 -0.60 -10.82
C ALA A 46 -0.58 0.21 -11.68
N CYS A 47 -0.26 1.44 -11.28
CA CYS A 47 0.69 2.32 -11.96
C CYS A 47 2.12 1.72 -12.01
N TYR A 48 2.60 1.17 -10.90
CA TYR A 48 3.93 0.57 -10.83
C TYR A 48 4.09 -0.65 -11.75
N TYR A 49 3.04 -1.44 -11.92
CA TYR A 49 3.06 -2.65 -12.75
C TYR A 49 2.50 -2.42 -14.17
N ASP A 50 2.05 -1.21 -14.53
CA ASP A 50 1.44 -0.89 -15.84
C ASP A 50 2.43 -1.04 -17.02
N GLU A 51 3.75 -1.00 -16.78
CA GLU A 51 4.80 -1.18 -17.80
C GLU A 51 4.97 -2.63 -18.33
N GLY A 52 3.88 -3.41 -18.36
CA GLY A 52 3.87 -4.80 -18.86
C GLY A 52 4.32 -5.85 -17.83
N GLN A 53 4.48 -5.46 -16.57
CA GLN A 53 4.75 -6.37 -15.47
C GLN A 53 3.42 -6.92 -14.92
N LYS A 54 3.40 -8.18 -14.46
CA LYS A 54 2.20 -8.73 -13.85
C LYS A 54 2.04 -8.15 -12.45
N PRO A 55 0.91 -7.50 -12.12
CA PRO A 55 0.68 -7.05 -10.75
C PRO A 55 0.57 -8.25 -9.81
N PRO A 56 0.90 -8.06 -8.52
CA PRO A 56 0.76 -9.09 -7.51
C PRO A 56 -0.70 -9.54 -7.40
N ALA A 57 -0.91 -10.84 -7.24
CA ALA A 57 -2.26 -11.40 -7.12
C ALA A 57 -2.89 -11.12 -5.75
N VAL A 58 -2.06 -10.82 -4.74
CA VAL A 58 -2.48 -10.57 -3.37
C VAL A 58 -1.78 -9.32 -2.85
N ILE A 59 -2.59 -8.36 -2.39
CA ILE A 59 -2.13 -7.17 -1.66
C ILE A 59 -2.58 -7.34 -0.21
N ARG A 60 -1.63 -7.43 0.71
CA ARG A 60 -1.89 -7.48 2.16
C ARG A 60 -1.60 -6.12 2.78
N LEU A 61 -2.57 -5.58 3.51
CA LEU A 61 -2.36 -4.42 4.36
C LEU A 61 -2.14 -4.92 5.78
N TRP A 62 -0.95 -4.69 6.32
CA TRP A 62 -0.62 -4.95 7.72
C TRP A 62 -0.72 -3.64 8.48
N ASN A 63 -1.70 -3.52 9.37
CA ASN A 63 -1.81 -2.37 10.26
C ASN A 63 -0.96 -2.58 11.52
N LEU A 64 -0.02 -1.68 11.76
CA LEU A 64 0.73 -1.59 13.01
C LEU A 64 -0.03 -0.62 13.94
N GLY A 65 -1.16 -1.09 14.47
CA GLY A 65 -1.87 -0.44 15.58
C GLY A 65 -1.61 -1.22 16.86
N GLU A 66 -1.35 -0.53 17.97
CA GLU A 66 -1.30 -1.12 19.32
C GLU A 66 -2.70 -1.52 19.83
#